data_AF-A0A3D1LBC5-F1
#
_entry.id   AF-A0A3D1LBC5-F1
#
_cell.length_a   1.000
_cell.length_b   1.000
_cell.length_c   1.000
_cell.angle_alpha   90.00
_cell.angle_beta   90.00
_cell.angle_gamma   90.00
#
_symmetry.space_group_name_H-M   'P 1'
#
loop_
_entity.id
_entity.type
_entity.pdbx_description
1 polymer ?
#
loop_
_entity_poly.entity_id
_entity_poly.type
_entity_poly.pdbx_seq_one_letter_code
_entity_poly.pdbx_strand_id
1 'polypeptide(L)'
;MKTDDGELVALAAYQISGRKAYVYILYAESAPASNPVLTKKAERKYCGIGAALIAFGIKFSIDNGCRGDVVFDAKTDELAKHYAEDFGAKRIPSAASGGPKRFMLADEDAWLLFSKYLVEEEQEHG
;
A
#
# COMPACT_ATOMS: atom_id res chain seq x y z
N MET A 1 -9.34 4.18 -7.05
CA MET A 1 -8.68 3.85 -8.33
C MET A 1 -9.73 3.36 -9.30
N LYS A 2 -9.72 3.90 -10.52
CA LYS A 2 -10.60 3.45 -11.61
C LYS A 2 -9.75 3.09 -12.82
N THR A 3 -10.25 2.19 -13.64
CA THR A 3 -9.74 1.93 -14.99
C THR A 3 -10.16 3.04 -15.96
N ASP A 4 -9.62 3.02 -17.17
CA ASP A 4 -9.93 4.01 -18.22
C ASP A 4 -11.41 3.98 -18.66
N ASP A 5 -12.05 2.81 -18.60
CA ASP A 5 -13.49 2.65 -18.85
C ASP A 5 -14.36 2.96 -17.61
N GLY A 6 -13.74 3.41 -16.52
CA GLY A 6 -14.43 3.94 -15.34
C GLY A 6 -14.82 2.91 -14.28
N GLU A 7 -14.43 1.63 -14.43
CA GLU A 7 -14.66 0.59 -13.43
C GLU A 7 -13.91 0.91 -12.13
N LEU A 8 -14.62 0.86 -10.99
CA LEU A 8 -14.01 1.05 -9.68
C LEU A 8 -13.28 -0.24 -9.24
N VAL A 9 -11.96 -0.21 -9.27
CA VAL A 9 -11.13 -1.37 -8.95
C VAL A 9 -10.55 -1.35 -7.54
N ALA A 10 -10.48 -0.18 -6.89
CA ALA A 10 -9.97 -0.07 -5.53
C ALA A 10 -10.37 1.23 -4.83
N LEU A 11 -10.36 1.21 -3.49
CA LEU A 11 -10.57 2.37 -2.64
C LEU A 11 -9.55 2.38 -1.49
N ALA A 12 -9.03 3.56 -1.15
CA ALA A 12 -8.17 3.74 0.01
C ALA A 12 -8.36 5.09 0.68
N ALA A 13 -8.04 5.16 1.97
CA ALA A 13 -8.05 6.37 2.79
C ALA A 13 -6.72 6.52 3.53
N TYR A 14 -6.17 7.73 3.52
CA TYR A 14 -4.84 8.05 4.04
C TYR A 14 -4.94 9.16 5.07
N GLN A 15 -4.18 9.05 6.15
CA GLN A 15 -4.10 10.05 7.21
C GLN A 15 -2.66 10.37 7.54
N ILE A 16 -2.31 11.65 7.58
CA ILE A 16 -0.99 12.08 8.03
C ILE A 16 -0.92 11.97 9.56
N SER A 17 0.11 11.30 10.08
CA SER A 17 0.35 11.29 11.53
C SER A 17 0.65 12.71 12.02
N GLY A 18 0.08 13.12 13.16
CA GLY A 18 0.18 14.50 13.65
C GLY A 18 1.60 15.02 13.88
N ARG A 19 2.59 14.14 14.03
CA ARG A 19 4.02 14.50 14.11
C ARG A 19 4.77 14.41 12.77
N LYS A 20 4.05 14.21 11.66
CA LYS A 20 4.60 13.96 10.31
C LYS A 20 5.62 12.82 10.26
N ALA A 21 5.46 11.83 11.13
CA ALA A 21 6.39 10.71 11.21
C ALA A 21 6.12 9.65 10.13
N TYR A 22 4.87 9.51 9.70
CA TYR A 22 4.41 8.52 8.72
C TYR A 22 3.01 8.88 8.24
N VAL A 23 2.56 8.24 7.17
CA VAL A 23 1.15 8.21 6.74
C VAL A 23 0.50 6.90 7.22
N TYR A 24 -0.66 7.01 7.87
CA TYR A 24 -1.49 5.85 8.19
C TYR A 24 -2.45 5.58 7.03
N ILE A 25 -2.40 4.37 6.46
CA ILE A 25 -3.40 3.90 5.49
C ILE A 25 -4.56 3.33 6.32
N LEU A 26 -5.58 4.15 6.55
CA LEU A 26 -6.73 3.83 7.39
C LEU A 26 -7.57 2.71 6.80
N TYR A 27 -7.66 2.69 5.48
CA TYR A 27 -8.44 1.73 4.73
C TYR A 27 -7.79 1.52 3.37
N ALA A 28 -7.69 0.28 2.94
CA ALA A 28 -7.31 -0.11 1.60
C ALA A 28 -8.11 -1.36 1.23
N GLU A 29 -8.75 -1.33 0.06
CA GLU A 29 -9.55 -2.44 -0.43
C GLU A 29 -9.47 -2.49 -1.96
N SER A 30 -9.29 -3.69 -2.50
CA SER A 30 -9.41 -3.97 -3.93
C SER A 30 -10.78 -4.57 -4.23
N ALA A 31 -11.27 -4.42 -5.45
CA ALA A 31 -12.45 -5.15 -5.92
C ALA A 31 -12.29 -6.66 -5.64
N PRO A 32 -13.35 -7.38 -5.23
CA PRO A 32 -13.23 -8.78 -4.79
C PRO A 32 -12.53 -9.70 -5.80
N ALA A 33 -12.84 -9.54 -7.09
CA ALA A 33 -12.25 -10.31 -8.20
C ALA A 33 -10.73 -10.07 -8.40
N SER A 34 -10.13 -9.15 -7.63
CA SER A 34 -8.71 -8.83 -7.66
C SER A 34 -8.04 -8.95 -6.29
N ASN A 35 -8.80 -9.35 -5.27
CA ASN A 35 -8.29 -9.49 -3.90
C ASN A 35 -7.49 -10.80 -3.77
N PRO A 36 -6.23 -10.75 -3.28
CA PRO A 36 -5.37 -11.92 -3.25
C PRO A 36 -5.80 -13.01 -2.26
N VAL A 37 -6.63 -12.68 -1.27
CA VAL A 37 -7.19 -13.62 -0.29
C VAL A 37 -8.49 -14.24 -0.77
N LEU A 38 -9.28 -13.53 -1.60
CA LEU A 38 -10.60 -13.98 -2.05
C LEU A 38 -10.58 -14.70 -3.41
N THR A 39 -9.59 -14.42 -4.27
CA THR A 39 -9.54 -14.94 -5.63
C THR A 39 -8.17 -15.54 -5.94
N LYS A 40 -8.18 -16.76 -6.52
CA LYS A 40 -6.96 -17.45 -6.95
C LYS A 40 -6.23 -16.61 -7.98
N LYS A 41 -4.90 -16.61 -7.93
CA LYS A 41 -4.05 -15.76 -8.80
C LYS A 41 -4.41 -15.85 -10.29
N ALA A 42 -4.68 -17.05 -10.81
CA ALA A 42 -5.03 -17.28 -12.22
C ALA A 42 -6.40 -16.72 -12.63
N GLU A 43 -7.27 -16.43 -11.67
CA GLU A 43 -8.65 -15.95 -11.89
C GLU A 43 -8.78 -14.45 -11.59
N ARG A 44 -7.70 -13.79 -11.13
CA ARG A 44 -7.75 -12.38 -10.76
C ARG A 44 -7.88 -11.50 -11.98
N LYS A 45 -8.88 -10.62 -11.98
CA LYS A 45 -9.12 -9.66 -13.06
C LYS A 45 -8.00 -8.62 -13.16
N TYR A 46 -7.51 -8.15 -12.02
CA TYR A 46 -6.38 -7.23 -11.92
C TYR A 46 -5.38 -7.72 -10.88
N CYS A 47 -4.10 -7.47 -11.12
CA CYS A 47 -3.01 -7.80 -10.20
C CYS A 47 -2.32 -6.52 -9.71
N GLY A 48 -1.67 -6.58 -8.55
CA GLY A 48 -0.86 -5.46 -8.04
C GLY A 48 -1.65 -4.29 -7.44
N ILE A 49 -2.99 -4.38 -7.32
CA ILE A 49 -3.81 -3.30 -6.75
C ILE A 49 -3.34 -2.91 -5.34
N GLY A 50 -3.13 -3.89 -4.45
CA GLY A 50 -2.68 -3.61 -3.09
C GLY A 50 -1.32 -2.91 -3.05
N ALA A 51 -0.38 -3.34 -3.90
CA ALA A 51 0.92 -2.70 -4.04
C ALA A 51 0.78 -1.26 -4.54
N ALA A 52 -0.09 -1.00 -5.53
CA ALA A 52 -0.32 0.35 -6.05
C ALA A 52 -0.93 1.29 -4.99
N LEU A 53 -1.87 0.80 -4.18
CA LEU A 53 -2.45 1.59 -3.08
C LEU A 53 -1.42 1.95 -2.00
N ILE A 54 -0.49 1.04 -1.69
CA ILE A 54 0.61 1.28 -0.75
C ILE A 54 1.64 2.23 -1.36
N ALA A 55 2.00 2.06 -2.63
CA ALA A 55 2.91 2.95 -3.36
C ALA A 55 2.38 4.39 -3.37
N PHE A 56 1.08 4.57 -3.59
CA PHE A 56 0.45 5.89 -3.46
C PHE A 56 0.55 6.43 -2.03
N GLY A 57 0.37 5.59 -1.01
CA GLY A 57 0.58 5.98 0.38
C GLY A 57 2.01 6.47 0.66
N ILE A 58 3.02 5.81 0.07
CA ILE A 58 4.43 6.21 0.16
C ILE A 58 4.65 7.56 -0.54
N LYS A 59 4.11 7.74 -1.75
CA LYS A 59 4.15 9.05 -2.44
C LYS A 59 3.52 10.13 -1.58
N PHE A 60 2.33 9.89 -1.06
CA PHE A 60 1.61 10.83 -0.21
C PHE A 60 2.39 11.14 1.08
N SER A 61 3.12 10.16 1.61
CA SER A 61 4.05 10.34 2.73
C SER A 61 5.21 11.25 2.36
N ILE A 62 5.88 11.03 1.22
CA ILE A 62 6.95 11.89 0.70
C ILE A 62 6.46 13.32 0.49
N ASP A 63 5.35 13.49 -0.23
CA ASP A 63 4.77 14.79 -0.57
C ASP A 63 4.42 15.63 0.67
N ASN A 64 4.22 14.99 1.82
CA ASN A 64 3.85 15.64 3.09
C ASN A 64 5.00 15.69 4.11
N GLY A 65 6.22 15.30 3.72
CA GLY A 65 7.42 15.36 4.57
C GLY A 65 7.53 14.22 5.59
N CYS A 66 6.83 13.10 5.37
CA CYS A 66 6.82 11.92 6.23
C CYS A 66 7.84 10.85 5.77
N ARG A 67 8.89 11.24 5.04
CA ARG A 67 10.02 10.40 4.56
C ARG A 67 9.67 9.21 3.65
N GLY A 68 8.39 9.00 3.33
CA GLY A 68 7.93 7.82 2.60
C GLY A 68 7.41 6.70 3.50
N ASP A 69 7.44 6.88 4.81
CA ASP A 69 7.03 5.86 5.76
C ASP A 69 5.51 5.74 5.81
N VAL A 70 5.01 4.51 5.79
CA VAL A 70 3.58 4.20 5.89
C VAL A 70 3.30 3.14 6.95
N VAL A 71 2.16 3.28 7.61
CA VAL A 71 1.65 2.34 8.62
C VAL A 71 0.26 1.87 8.22
N PHE A 72 -0.03 0.58 8.38
CA PHE A 72 -1.31 -0.01 8.04
C PHE A 72 -1.57 -1.30 8.82
N ASP A 73 -2.84 -1.70 8.90
CA ASP A 73 -3.27 -2.90 9.61
C ASP A 73 -3.62 -4.03 8.63
N ALA A 74 -3.20 -5.25 8.95
CA ALA A 74 -3.65 -6.45 8.28
C ALA A 74 -4.97 -6.96 8.88
N LYS A 75 -6.00 -7.07 8.05
CA LYS A 75 -7.34 -7.56 8.44
C LYS A 75 -7.39 -9.07 8.64
N THR A 76 -6.48 -9.81 8.01
CA THR A 76 -6.39 -11.28 8.10
C THR A 76 -4.93 -11.72 8.25
N ASP A 77 -4.73 -12.98 8.61
CA ASP A 77 -3.40 -13.56 8.78
C ASP A 77 -2.68 -13.77 7.43
N GLU A 78 -3.45 -14.04 6.38
CA GLU A 78 -2.95 -14.14 5.00
C GLU A 78 -2.44 -12.78 4.50
N LEU A 79 -3.14 -11.68 4.80
CA LEU A 79 -2.66 -10.34 4.50
C LEU A 79 -1.42 -10.00 5.32
N ALA A 80 -1.38 -10.38 6.60
CA ALA A 80 -0.21 -10.16 7.45
C ALA A 80 1.04 -10.86 6.89
N LYS A 81 0.88 -12.10 6.41
CA LYS A 81 1.94 -12.84 5.73
C LYS A 81 2.35 -12.17 4.42
N HIS A 82 1.38 -11.80 3.58
CA HIS A 82 1.62 -11.11 2.32
C HIS A 82 2.43 -9.82 2.51
N TYR A 83 2.05 -8.97 3.47
CA TYR A 83 2.76 -7.73 3.74
C TYR A 83 4.19 -7.94 4.23
N ALA A 84 4.42 -8.95 5.07
CA ALA A 84 5.75 -9.24 5.59
C ALA A 84 6.67 -9.84 4.50
N GLU A 85 6.19 -10.83 3.76
CA GLU A 85 7.01 -11.62 2.83
C GLU A 85 7.15 -10.96 1.46
N ASP A 86 6.07 -10.39 0.91
CA ASP A 86 6.07 -9.86 -0.46
C ASP A 86 6.42 -8.37 -0.51
N PHE A 87 6.12 -7.61 0.54
CA PHE A 87 6.42 -6.18 0.61
C PHE A 87 7.55 -5.82 1.58
N GLY A 88 8.01 -6.76 2.41
CA GLY A 88 9.05 -6.48 3.41
C GLY A 88 8.55 -5.70 4.64
N ALA A 89 7.25 -5.49 4.80
CA ALA A 89 6.70 -4.69 5.89
C ALA A 89 7.01 -5.31 7.26
N LYS A 90 7.43 -4.48 8.22
CA LYS A 90 7.79 -4.94 9.57
C LYS A 90 6.60 -4.82 10.50
N ARG A 91 6.33 -5.86 11.28
CA ARG A 91 5.27 -5.85 12.29
C ARG A 91 5.68 -4.90 13.43
N ILE A 92 4.78 -4.01 13.82
CA ILE A 92 4.99 -3.08 14.94
C ILE A 92 3.92 -3.28 16.02
N PRO A 93 4.19 -2.87 17.28
CA PRO A 93 3.19 -2.94 18.34
C PRO A 93 1.90 -2.18 17.97
N SER A 94 0.76 -2.81 18.20
CA SER A 94 -0.54 -2.14 18.13
C SER A 94 -0.93 -1.63 19.53
N ALA A 95 -1.59 -0.48 19.58
CA ALA A 95 -2.04 0.11 20.84
C ALA A 95 -3.17 -0.69 21.52
N ALA A 96 -3.91 -1.51 20.76
CA ALA A 96 -5.00 -2.32 21.25
C ALA A 96 -4.60 -3.80 21.29
N SER A 97 -4.64 -4.40 22.48
CA SER A 97 -4.48 -5.85 22.65
C SER A 97 -5.61 -6.58 21.92
N GLY A 98 -5.27 -7.58 21.10
CA GLY A 98 -6.24 -8.36 20.30
C GLY A 98 -6.75 -7.67 19.03
N GLY A 99 -6.29 -6.46 18.71
CA GLY A 99 -6.62 -5.78 17.46
C GLY A 99 -5.89 -6.35 16.23
N PRO A 100 -6.21 -5.83 15.02
CA PRO A 100 -5.51 -6.18 13.79
C PRO A 100 -3.98 -6.08 13.91
N LYS A 101 -3.26 -6.93 13.16
CA LYS A 101 -1.79 -6.93 13.15
C LYS A 101 -1.31 -5.69 12.39
N ARG A 102 -0.60 -4.80 13.09
CA ARG A 102 -0.08 -3.56 12.51
C ARG A 102 1.30 -3.74 11.88
N PHE A 103 1.50 -3.11 10.74
CA PHE A 103 2.73 -3.12 9.96
C PHE A 103 3.19 -1.71 9.62
N MET A 104 4.51 -1.58 9.45
CA MET A 104 5.17 -0.40 8.91
C MET A 104 5.99 -0.81 7.69
N LEU A 105 5.94 0.01 6.65
CA LEU A 105 6.82 -0.07 5.49
C LEU A 105 7.61 1.24 5.42
N ALA A 106 8.93 1.14 5.48
CA ALA A 106 9.85 2.25 5.65
C ALA A 106 11.16 2.01 4.90
N ASP A 107 11.98 3.06 4.75
CA ASP A 107 13.33 3.03 4.19
C ASP A 107 13.45 2.25 2.87
N GLU A 108 14.31 1.24 2.80
CA GLU A 108 14.60 0.47 1.59
C GLU A 108 13.39 -0.31 1.08
N ASP A 109 12.62 -0.96 1.96
CA ASP A 109 11.44 -1.73 1.56
C ASP A 109 10.35 -0.81 0.95
N ALA A 110 10.19 0.39 1.51
CA ALA A 110 9.30 1.41 0.94
C ALA A 110 9.81 1.89 -0.43
N TRP A 111 11.11 2.17 -0.56
CA TRP A 111 11.73 2.56 -1.82
C TRP A 111 11.59 1.47 -2.90
N LEU A 112 11.86 0.21 -2.56
CA LEU A 112 11.76 -0.94 -3.49
C LEU A 112 10.33 -1.15 -3.99
N LEU A 113 9.33 -0.89 -3.15
CA LEU A 113 7.93 -0.96 -3.57
C LEU A 113 7.57 0.25 -4.45
N PHE A 114 7.94 1.46 -4.04
CA PHE A 114 7.56 2.69 -4.71
C PHE A 114 8.26 2.88 -6.07
N SER A 115 9.53 2.53 -6.17
CA SER A 115 10.34 2.67 -7.40
C SER A 115 9.77 1.90 -8.60
N LYS A 116 9.02 0.82 -8.36
CA LYS A 116 8.29 0.06 -9.41
C LYS A 116 7.22 0.89 -10.12
N TYR A 117 6.81 2.02 -9.55
CA TYR A 117 5.77 2.91 -10.07
C TYR A 117 6.32 4.26 -10.52
N LEU A 118 7.64 4.43 -10.50
CA LEU A 118 8.29 5.57 -11.12
C LEU A 118 8.45 5.30 -12.62
N VAL A 119 8.06 6.27 -13.44
CA VAL A 119 8.41 6.32 -14.85
C VAL A 119 9.55 7.31 -15.01
N GLU A 120 10.56 6.96 -15.82
CA GLU A 120 11.58 7.91 -16.23
C GLU A 120 10.90 9.00 -17.06
N GLU A 121 11.13 10.27 -16.72
CA GLU A 121 10.73 11.37 -17.59
C GLU A 121 11.58 11.27 -18.87
N GLU A 122 10.94 11.00 -20.02
CA GLU A 122 11.61 11.19 -21.31
C GLU A 122 12.05 12.66 -21.37
N GLN A 123 13.35 12.90 -21.39
CA GLN A 123 13.89 14.23 -21.57
C GLN A 123 13.41 14.75 -22.92
N GLU A 124 12.45 15.68 -22.93
CA GLU A 124 12.10 16.47 -24.10
C GLU A 124 13.36 17.19 -24.59
N HIS A 125 14.04 16.58 -25.56
CA HIS A 125 15.12 17.22 -26.31
C HIS A 125 14.45 18.22 -27.24
N GLY A 126 14.43 19.49 -26.82
CA GLY A 126 14.06 20.63 -27.66
C GLY A 126 15.05 20.89 -28.79
#